data_AF-A0A9D4UW46-F1
#
_entry.id   AF-A0A9D4UW46-F1
#
_cell.length_a   1.000
_cell.length_b   1.000
_cell.length_c   1.000
_cell.angle_alpha   90.00
_cell.angle_beta   90.00
_cell.angle_gamma   90.00
#
_symmetry.space_group_name_H-M   'P 1'
#
loop_
_entity.id
_entity.type
_entity.pdbx_description
1 polymer ?
#
loop_
_entity_poly.entity_id
_entity_poly.type
_entity_poly.pdbx_seq_one_letter_code
_entity_poly.pdbx_strand_id
1 'polypeptide(L)' 'MTERKGERVRIYVQGIILGYKRGKSNQYHSTSLLKIEGVNTIEEVNWYLGKRIAKHLPPSSLGGRVRVFMYPSQI' A
#
# COMPACT_ATOMS: atom_id res chain seq x y z
N MET A 1 -28.46 -1.08 -17.15
CA MET A 1 -27.15 -1.19 -16.47
C MET A 1 -26.79 -2.66 -16.42
N THR A 2 -25.86 -3.12 -17.27
CA THR A 2 -25.56 -4.56 -17.42
C THR A 2 -24.72 -5.05 -16.25
N GLU A 3 -25.25 -5.98 -15.44
CA GLU A 3 -24.49 -6.72 -14.44
C GLU A 3 -23.39 -7.54 -15.12
N ARG A 4 -22.13 -7.14 -14.91
CA ARG A 4 -20.98 -7.96 -15.30
C ARG A 4 -20.95 -9.18 -14.36
N LYS A 5 -21.41 -10.34 -14.84
CA LYS A 5 -21.25 -11.66 -14.21
C LYS A 5 -19.79 -12.15 -14.27
N GLY A 6 -18.84 -11.30 -13.88
CA GLY A 6 -17.44 -11.67 -13.68
C GLY A 6 -17.19 -11.84 -12.19
N GLU A 7 -16.48 -12.90 -11.80
CA GLU A 7 -16.01 -13.06 -10.43
C GLU A 7 -15.29 -11.79 -9.98
N ARG A 8 -15.50 -11.35 -8.73
CA ARG A 8 -14.88 -10.13 -8.20
C ARG A 8 -13.38 -10.39 -7.98
N VAL A 9 -12.58 -10.13 -9.00
CA VAL A 9 -11.12 -10.29 -8.93
C VAL A 9 -10.51 -9.20 -8.04
N ARG A 10 -9.67 -9.62 -7.11
CA ARG A 10 -8.92 -8.72 -6.22
C ARG A 10 -7.77 -8.08 -6.99
N ILE A 11 -7.93 -6.82 -7.39
CA ILE A 11 -6.94 -6.03 -8.15
C ILE A 11 -5.87 -5.33 -7.29
N TYR A 12 -5.72 -5.75 -6.04
CA TYR A 12 -4.83 -5.10 -5.07
C TYR A 12 -4.14 -6.11 -4.16
N VAL A 13 -2.91 -5.79 -3.78
CA VAL A 13 -2.15 -6.50 -2.76
C VAL A 13 -2.47 -5.88 -1.40
N GLN A 14 -2.57 -6.72 -0.37
CA GLN A 14 -2.72 -6.21 1.01
C GLN A 14 -1.36 -5.74 1.51
N GLY A 15 -1.38 -4.66 2.28
CA GLY A 15 -0.25 -4.23 3.07
C GLY A 15 -0.71 -3.76 4.44
N ILE A 16 0.25 -3.60 5.34
CA ILE A 16 0.08 -3.09 6.69
C ILE A 16 0.82 -1.76 6.78
N ILE A 17 0.17 -0.74 7.35
CA ILE A 17 0.84 0.53 7.64
C ILE A 17 1.61 0.35 8.95
N LEU A 18 2.92 0.55 8.91
CA LEU A 18 3.77 0.45 10.09
C LEU A 18 3.76 1.77 10.88
N GLY A 19 3.84 2.89 10.18
CA GLY A 19 4.22 4.16 10.80
C GLY A 19 4.39 5.27 9.80
N TYR A 20 4.78 6.43 10.29
CA TYR A 20 5.38 7.49 9.48
C TYR A 20 6.90 7.37 9.47
N LYS A 21 7.56 7.99 8.50
CA LYS A 21 9.01 8.16 8.52
C LYS A 21 9.40 8.87 9.82
N ARG A 22 10.23 8.25 10.66
CA ARG A 22 10.57 8.77 11.98
C ARG A 22 12.03 8.54 12.33
N GLY A 23 12.60 9.46 13.09
CA GLY A 23 13.82 9.24 13.88
C GLY A 23 13.46 8.79 15.29
N LYS A 24 14.44 8.78 16.21
CA LYS A 24 14.21 8.41 17.62
C LYS A 24 13.20 9.33 18.32
N SER A 25 13.25 10.63 18.03
CA SER A 25 12.41 11.65 18.69
C SER A 25 11.38 12.31 17.76
N ASN A 26 11.69 12.44 16.46
CA ASN A 26 10.85 13.19 15.51
C ASN A 26 10.11 12.28 14.53
N GLN A 27 8.87 12.62 14.19
CA GLN A 27 8.05 11.92 13.19
C GLN A 27 7.65 12.85 12.04
N TYR A 28 7.78 12.38 10.81
CA TYR A 28 7.47 13.11 9.58
C TYR A 28 6.24 12.51 8.91
N HIS A 29 5.09 13.16 9.11
CA HIS A 29 3.78 12.69 8.66
C HIS A 29 3.56 12.77 7.13
N SER A 30 4.48 13.41 6.39
CA SER A 30 4.43 13.53 4.93
C SER A 30 4.70 12.20 4.21
N THR A 31 5.39 11.26 4.86
CA THR A 31 5.74 9.97 4.26
C THR A 31 5.40 8.83 5.21
N SER A 32 4.66 7.84 4.71
CA SER A 32 4.24 6.67 5.49
C SER A 32 5.04 5.43 5.11
N LEU A 33 5.34 4.60 6.10
CA LEU A 33 6.01 3.32 5.97
C LEU A 33 4.96 2.21 5.86
N LEU A 34 5.08 1.40 4.81
CA LEU A 34 4.16 0.33 4.49
C LEU A 34 4.92 -0.99 4.39
N LYS A 35 4.35 -2.06 4.93
CA LYS A 35 4.78 -3.43 4.71
C LYS A 35 3.80 -4.09 3.76
N ILE A 36 4.26 -4.49 2.58
CA ILE A 36 3.44 -5.23 1.62
C ILE A 36 3.46 -6.70 2.01
N GLU A 37 2.31 -7.36 1.96
CA GLU A 37 2.24 -8.81 2.24
C GLU A 37 2.97 -9.60 1.15
N GLY A 38 3.83 -10.52 1.56
CA GLY A 38 4.57 -11.41 0.65
C GLY A 38 5.86 -10.82 0.06
N VAL A 39 6.20 -9.56 0.35
CA VAL A 39 7.43 -8.91 -0.13
C VAL A 39 8.48 -8.91 0.96
N ASN A 40 9.60 -9.58 0.71
CA ASN A 40 10.69 -9.70 1.70
C ASN A 40 12.02 -9.13 1.19
N THR A 41 12.21 -9.01 -0.13
CA THR A 41 13.44 -8.48 -0.71
C THR A 41 13.25 -7.04 -1.19
N ILE A 42 14.35 -6.30 -1.31
CA ILE A 42 14.35 -4.93 -1.82
C ILE A 42 14.00 -4.90 -3.31
N GLU A 43 14.42 -5.92 -4.05
CA GLU A 43 14.19 -6.05 -5.50
C GLU A 43 12.69 -6.16 -5.82
N GLU A 44 11.96 -6.94 -5.02
CA GLU A 44 10.50 -7.07 -5.15
C GLU A 44 9.78 -5.75 -4.83
N VAL A 45 10.28 -4.97 -3.86
CA VAL A 45 9.70 -3.66 -3.50
C VAL A 45 9.78 -2.68 -4.68
N ASN A 46 10.85 -2.72 -5.48
CA ASN A 46 11.05 -1.79 -6.59
C ASN A 46 9.90 -1.81 -7.61
N TRP A 47 9.26 -2.96 -7.82
CA TRP A 47 8.11 -3.08 -8.72
C TRP A 47 6.87 -2.30 -8.24
N TYR A 48 6.75 -2.09 -6.92
CA TYR A 48 5.65 -1.35 -6.31
C TYR A 48 5.87 0.16 -6.26
N LEU A 49 7.05 0.65 -6.63
CA LEU A 49 7.34 2.07 -6.70
C LEU A 49 6.44 2.75 -7.75
N GLY A 50 5.77 3.84 -7.37
CA GLY A 50 4.85 4.57 -8.26
C GLY A 50 3.44 3.99 -8.37
N LYS A 51 3.14 2.87 -7.70
CA LYS A 51 1.78 2.32 -7.63
C LYS A 51 0.86 3.19 -6.76
N ARG A 52 -0.43 3.22 -7.10
CA ARG A 52 -1.42 4.02 -6.36
C ARG A 52 -1.89 3.30 -5.10
N ILE A 53 -2.08 4.07 -4.03
CA ILE A 53 -2.52 3.58 -2.72
C ILE A 53 -3.85 4.23 -2.36
N ALA A 54 -4.75 3.47 -1.76
CA ALA A 54 -6.15 3.87 -1.54
C ALA A 54 -6.41 4.83 -0.36
N LYS A 55 -5.40 5.37 0.33
CA LYS A 55 -5.62 5.96 1.67
C LYS A 55 -4.81 7.23 1.95
N HIS A 56 -5.52 8.31 2.30
CA HIS A 56 -4.98 9.40 3.11
C HIS A 56 -4.91 8.91 4.57
N LEU A 57 -3.73 8.99 5.18
CA LEU A 57 -3.41 8.26 6.40
C LEU A 57 -3.49 9.17 7.64
N PRO A 58 -4.55 9.06 8.47
CA PRO A 58 -4.53 9.61 9.82
C PRO A 58 -3.72 8.68 10.76
N PRO A 59 -3.18 9.20 11.88
CA PRO A 59 -2.41 8.40 12.85
C PRO A 59 -3.19 7.22 13.44
N SER A 60 -4.52 7.30 13.47
CA SER A 60 -5.42 6.22 13.89
C SER A 60 -5.48 5.04 12.91
N SER A 61 -4.91 5.18 11.71
CA SER A 61 -4.80 4.08 10.72
C SER A 61 -3.51 3.27 10.84
N LEU A 62 -2.62 3.60 11.78
CA LEU A 62 -1.39 2.84 12.05
C LEU A 62 -1.72 1.40 12.48
N GLY A 63 -1.03 0.41 11.92
CA GLY A 63 -1.35 -1.01 12.09
C GLY A 63 -2.54 -1.50 11.25
N GLY A 64 -3.23 -0.59 10.56
CA GLY A 64 -4.36 -0.90 9.69
C GLY A 64 -3.93 -1.53 8.36
N ARG A 65 -4.87 -2.28 7.76
CA ARG A 65 -4.69 -2.82 6.40
C ARG A 65 -4.85 -1.74 5.35
N VAL A 66 -4.01 -1.79 4.34
CA VAL A 66 -4.02 -0.94 3.15
C VAL A 66 -4.09 -1.79 1.90
N ARG A 67 -4.69 -1.22 0.86
CA ARG A 67 -4.76 -1.77 -0.47
C ARG A 67 -3.75 -1.05 -1.35
N VAL A 68 -2.76 -1.79 -1.82
CA VAL A 68 -1.79 -1.34 -2.82
C VAL A 68 -2.28 -1.84 -4.17
N PHE A 69 -2.67 -0.92 -5.05
CA PHE A 69 -3.20 -1.32 -6.34
C PHE A 69 -2.06 -1.72 -7.30
N MET A 70 -2.32 -2.69 -8.17
CA MET A 70 -1.34 -3.14 -9.16
C MET A 70 -1.16 -2.19 -10.35
N TYR A 71 -1.91 -1.09 -10.38
CA TYR A 71 -1.83 -0.07 -11.44
C TYR A 71 -1.20 1.24 -10.93
N PRO A 72 -0.60 2.06 -11.82
CA PRO A 72 -0.33 1.80 -13.24
C PRO A 72 0.70 0.68 -13.45
N SER A 73 0.46 -0.18 -14.45
CA SER A 73 1.38 -1.28 -14.78
C SER A 73 2.66 -0.71 -15.38
N GLN A 74 3.81 -1.24 -14.98
CA GLN A 74 5.14 -0.88 -15.51
C GLN A 74 5.77 -2.06 -16.27
N ILE A 75 4.93 -2.98 -16.75
CA ILE A 75 5.34 -4.09 -17.62
C ILE A 75 5.42 -3.57 -19.06
#